data_AF-A0A2X3E2X6-F1
#
_entry.id   AF-A0A2X3E2X6-F1
#
_cell.length_a   1.000
_cell.length_b   1.000
_cell.length_c   1.000
_cell.angle_alpha   90.00
_cell.angle_beta   90.00
_cell.angle_gamma   90.00
#
_symmetry.space_group_name_H-M   'P 1'
#
loop_
_entity.id
_entity.type
_entity.pdbx_description
1 polymer ?
#
loop_
_entity_poly.entity_id
_entity_poly.type
_entity_poly.pdbx_seq_one_letter_code
_entity_poly.pdbx_strand_id
1 'polypeptide(L)'
;MVTSPLEGSAKNFSRAQHPDHALRYRIADEYLQVVKGLWDSWEEDAFVRNKETGQFFDKNKLHTLDHHGDFFKVAGPLNIARTPQGRPIIFQAGASDDGKKLAARHADAIFTHQDSLAEAQAFYRDVKSQLAAYQRSPDQLHIFQGVSVIVGDDAEDAERQYQTTAALVSIEDALNYLGRYFEHHDFSQYPLDETVPGYWRPRTKQLPQYHRRD
;
A
#
# COMPACT_ATOMS: atom_id res chain seq x y z
N MET A 1 -1.90 2.49 4.13
CA MET A 1 -0.56 2.75 4.68
C MET A 1 0.45 2.62 3.55
N VAL A 2 1.33 3.60 3.43
CA VAL A 2 2.38 3.68 2.41
C VAL A 2 3.68 4.15 3.06
N THR A 3 4.83 3.70 2.55
CA THR A 3 6.17 4.06 3.06
C THR A 3 6.95 4.94 2.09
N SER A 4 6.24 5.64 1.20
CA SER A 4 6.68 6.61 0.17
C SER A 4 8.07 6.36 -0.45
N PRO A 5 8.16 6.00 -1.75
CA PRO A 5 9.45 5.84 -2.43
C PRO A 5 10.01 7.14 -3.02
N LEU A 6 9.23 8.23 -3.05
CA LEU A 6 9.58 9.48 -3.71
C LEU A 6 10.57 10.30 -2.86
N GLU A 7 11.85 10.25 -3.22
CA GLU A 7 12.93 10.92 -2.50
C GLU A 7 12.67 12.42 -2.28
N GLY A 8 12.16 13.09 -3.32
CA GLY A 8 11.83 14.52 -3.28
C GLY A 8 10.83 14.92 -2.19
N SER A 9 9.99 13.98 -1.70
CA SER A 9 9.02 14.27 -0.65
C SER A 9 9.69 14.76 0.64
N ALA A 10 10.90 14.31 0.97
CA ALA A 10 11.60 14.70 2.19
C ALA A 10 11.78 16.22 2.33
N LYS A 11 11.98 16.92 1.20
CA LYS A 11 12.18 18.37 1.13
C LYS A 11 10.99 19.17 1.67
N ASN A 12 9.80 18.56 1.71
CA ASN A 12 8.57 19.20 2.19
C ASN A 12 8.23 18.87 3.66
N PHE A 13 9.01 18.04 4.34
CA PHE A 13 8.72 17.58 5.72
C PHE A 13 9.86 17.83 6.70
N SER A 14 10.64 18.90 6.48
CA SER A 14 11.78 19.28 7.32
C SER A 14 12.81 18.16 7.52
N ARG A 15 13.02 17.34 6.48
CA ARG A 15 14.02 16.26 6.48
C ARG A 15 15.11 16.57 5.47
N ALA A 16 16.36 16.50 5.91
CA ALA A 16 17.52 16.70 5.04
C ALA A 16 17.65 15.60 3.99
N GLN A 17 17.27 14.37 4.34
CA GLN A 17 17.37 13.20 3.47
C GLN A 17 16.13 12.34 3.57
N HIS A 18 15.80 11.67 2.47
CA HIS A 18 14.77 10.66 2.47
C HIS A 18 15.30 9.39 3.16
N PRO A 19 14.59 8.81 4.14
CA PRO A 19 15.11 7.63 4.84
C PRO A 19 15.28 6.45 3.89
N ASP A 20 16.31 5.65 4.12
CA ASP A 20 16.59 4.43 3.36
C ASP A 20 15.45 3.41 3.46
N HIS A 21 15.36 2.52 2.47
CA HIS A 21 14.27 1.56 2.33
C HIS A 21 13.97 0.79 3.63
N ALA A 22 14.97 0.13 4.22
CA ALA A 22 14.80 -0.65 5.43
C ALA A 22 14.34 0.21 6.63
N LEU A 23 14.88 1.43 6.76
CA LEU A 23 14.52 2.34 7.84
C LEU A 23 13.06 2.81 7.72
N ARG A 24 12.56 3.04 6.49
CA ARG A 24 11.15 3.40 6.29
C ARG A 24 10.19 2.33 6.80
N TYR A 25 10.51 1.05 6.60
CA TYR A 25 9.70 -0.05 7.10
C TYR A 25 9.75 -0.19 8.62
N ARG A 26 10.92 0.05 9.25
CA ARG A 26 11.02 0.12 10.72
C ARG A 26 10.19 1.25 11.32
N ILE A 27 10.25 2.44 10.73
CA ILE A 27 9.44 3.59 11.15
C ILE A 27 7.95 3.26 11.00
N ALA A 28 7.55 2.65 9.88
CA ALA A 28 6.16 2.32 9.61
C ALA A 28 5.60 1.23 10.56
N ASP A 29 6.43 0.26 10.92
CA ASP A 29 6.10 -0.77 11.92
C ASP A 29 5.80 -0.12 13.29
N GLU A 30 6.71 0.72 13.79
CA GLU A 30 6.50 1.40 15.07
C GLU A 30 5.31 2.38 15.02
N TYR A 31 5.16 3.12 13.92
CA TYR A 31 4.02 4.02 13.73
C TYR A 31 2.69 3.26 13.84
N LEU A 32 2.60 2.07 13.25
CA LEU A 32 1.41 1.25 13.32
C LEU A 32 1.16 0.66 14.70
N GLN A 33 2.20 0.33 15.46
CA GLN A 33 2.06 -0.06 16.86
C GLN A 33 1.46 1.08 17.69
N VAL A 34 2.00 2.30 17.54
CA VAL A 34 1.49 3.50 18.24
C VAL A 34 0.04 3.78 17.89
N VAL A 35 -0.28 3.85 16.58
CA VAL A 35 -1.64 4.19 16.14
C VAL A 35 -2.66 3.13 16.56
N LYS A 36 -2.32 1.84 16.44
CA LYS A 36 -3.22 0.76 16.89
C LYS A 36 -3.43 0.81 18.41
N GLY A 37 -2.36 1.03 19.17
CA GLY A 37 -2.47 1.19 20.63
C GLY A 37 -3.33 2.39 21.02
N LEU A 38 -3.18 3.53 20.35
CA LEU A 38 -4.05 4.69 20.56
C LEU A 38 -5.52 4.38 20.24
N TRP A 39 -5.82 3.66 19.16
CA TRP A 39 -7.19 3.25 18.85
C TRP A 39 -7.81 2.36 19.93
N ASP A 40 -7.02 1.65 20.72
CA ASP A 40 -7.50 0.83 21.83
C ASP A 40 -7.45 1.54 23.20
N SER A 41 -7.26 2.87 23.24
CA SER A 41 -7.26 3.65 24.50
C SER A 41 -8.59 3.60 25.24
N TRP A 42 -9.71 3.41 24.53
CA TRP A 42 -11.06 3.35 25.10
C TRP A 42 -11.66 1.97 24.85
N GLU A 43 -12.12 1.25 25.88
CA GLU A 43 -12.86 0.00 25.64
C GLU A 43 -14.21 0.25 24.94
N GLU A 44 -14.79 -0.80 24.34
CA GLU A 44 -15.99 -0.73 23.50
C GLU A 44 -17.19 -0.06 24.21
N ASP A 45 -17.34 -0.29 25.51
CA ASP A 45 -18.44 0.19 26.35
C ASP A 45 -17.98 1.20 27.42
N ALA A 46 -16.84 1.86 27.19
CA ALA A 46 -16.28 2.82 28.15
C ALA A 46 -17.20 4.02 28.42
N PHE A 47 -18.02 4.44 27.45
CA PHE A 47 -18.89 5.61 27.58
C PHE A 47 -20.32 5.26 28.03
N VAL A 48 -20.50 5.17 29.35
CA VAL A 48 -21.78 4.85 30.02
C VAL A 48 -22.87 5.91 29.77
N ARG A 49 -22.51 7.20 29.81
CA ARG A 49 -23.41 8.36 29.60
C ARG A 49 -24.68 8.35 30.46
N ASN A 50 -24.56 7.96 31.74
CA ASN A 50 -25.67 7.91 32.68
C ASN A 50 -26.02 9.32 33.20
N LYS A 51 -27.23 9.79 32.88
CA LYS A 51 -27.72 11.12 33.29
C LYS A 51 -28.21 11.18 34.74
N GLU A 52 -28.64 10.07 35.32
CA GLU A 52 -29.14 10.01 36.69
C GLU A 52 -27.99 10.06 37.69
N THR A 53 -26.90 9.35 37.41
CA THR A 53 -25.70 9.31 38.27
C THR A 53 -24.66 10.36 37.91
N GLY A 54 -24.76 10.98 36.73
CA GLY A 54 -23.76 11.90 36.19
C GLY A 54 -22.50 11.22 35.63
N GLN A 55 -22.46 9.89 35.57
CA GLN A 55 -21.30 9.15 35.07
C GLN A 55 -21.23 9.19 33.53
N PHE A 56 -20.28 9.95 32.99
CA PHE A 56 -20.09 10.04 31.54
C PHE A 56 -19.35 8.81 30.96
N PHE A 57 -18.32 8.33 31.63
CA PHE A 57 -17.54 7.16 31.24
C PHE A 57 -17.03 6.35 32.44
N ASP A 58 -16.64 5.11 32.21
CA ASP A 58 -15.94 4.26 33.18
C ASP A 58 -14.42 4.52 33.09
N LYS A 59 -13.85 5.08 34.15
CA LYS A 59 -12.42 5.39 34.23
C LYS A 59 -11.51 4.17 34.14
N ASN A 60 -12.01 2.98 34.50
CA ASN A 60 -11.23 1.75 34.44
C ASN A 60 -11.13 1.20 33.00
N LYS A 61 -11.88 1.81 32.07
CA LYS A 61 -11.95 1.46 30.64
C LYS A 61 -11.25 2.49 29.74
N LEU A 62 -10.45 3.36 30.36
CA LEU A 62 -9.60 4.34 29.70
C LEU A 62 -8.14 4.01 30.01
N HIS A 63 -7.36 3.78 28.97
CA HIS A 63 -5.98 3.30 29.07
C HIS A 63 -5.03 4.27 28.38
N THR A 64 -3.94 4.63 29.05
CA THR A 64 -2.80 5.29 28.42
C THR A 64 -2.06 4.29 27.53
N LEU A 65 -1.40 4.80 26.50
CA LEU A 65 -0.56 3.99 25.63
C LEU A 65 0.85 3.81 26.23
N ASP A 66 1.42 4.89 26.77
CA ASP A 66 2.79 4.94 27.32
C ASP A 66 3.84 4.24 26.45
N HIS A 67 3.82 4.52 25.14
CA HIS A 67 4.77 3.97 24.17
C HIS A 67 6.09 4.74 24.19
N HIS A 68 7.19 4.01 24.27
CA HIS A 68 8.56 4.51 24.19
C HIS A 68 9.39 3.62 23.25
N GLY A 69 9.46 3.98 21.97
CA GLY A 69 10.23 3.24 20.97
C GLY A 69 11.41 4.02 20.41
N ASP A 70 11.97 3.51 19.32
CA ASP A 70 13.13 4.08 18.64
C ASP A 70 12.77 5.40 17.95
N PHE A 71 11.54 5.51 17.44
CA PHE A 71 11.09 6.62 16.59
C PHE A 71 10.03 7.50 17.25
N PHE A 72 9.21 6.95 18.15
CA PHE A 72 8.08 7.65 18.75
C PHE A 72 8.05 7.50 20.27
N LYS A 73 7.59 8.55 20.94
CA LYS A 73 7.31 8.57 22.38
C LYS A 73 5.94 9.21 22.60
N VAL A 74 4.95 8.40 22.98
CA VAL A 74 3.52 8.79 22.98
C VAL A 74 2.83 8.24 24.23
N ALA A 75 2.39 9.15 25.11
CA ALA A 75 1.71 8.78 26.36
C ALA A 75 0.26 8.31 26.15
N GLY A 76 -0.51 8.95 25.28
CA GLY A 76 -1.96 8.75 25.23
C GLY A 76 -2.66 9.35 26.48
N PRO A 77 -3.94 9.01 26.73
CA PRO A 77 -4.84 8.23 25.87
C PRO A 77 -5.26 9.03 24.64
N LEU A 78 -5.84 8.36 23.64
CA LEU A 78 -6.48 9.02 22.51
C LEU A 78 -7.74 9.77 22.98
N ASN A 79 -7.96 10.98 22.47
CA ASN A 79 -9.08 11.84 22.87
C ASN A 79 -10.39 11.59 22.09
N ILE A 80 -10.49 10.47 21.37
CA ILE A 80 -11.67 10.07 20.61
C ILE A 80 -12.03 8.62 20.90
N ALA A 81 -13.33 8.33 20.98
CA ALA A 81 -13.85 6.99 21.21
C ALA A 81 -13.58 6.06 20.01
N ARG A 82 -13.62 4.75 20.26
CA ARG A 82 -13.57 3.74 19.20
C ARG A 82 -14.79 3.80 18.29
N THR A 83 -14.57 3.45 17.03
CA THR A 83 -15.65 3.27 16.04
C THR A 83 -16.37 1.93 16.25
N PRO A 84 -17.61 1.73 15.75
CA PRO A 84 -18.32 0.45 15.87
C PRO A 84 -17.56 -0.76 15.31
N GLN A 85 -16.72 -0.56 14.30
CA GLN A 85 -15.84 -1.59 13.72
C GLN A 85 -14.52 -1.80 14.48
N GLY A 86 -14.37 -1.20 15.67
CA GLY A 86 -13.16 -1.19 16.48
C GLY A 86 -12.10 -0.20 15.97
N ARG A 87 -11.60 -0.43 14.75
CA ARG A 87 -10.56 0.41 14.11
C ARG A 87 -10.72 0.55 12.60
N PRO A 88 -10.07 1.53 11.96
CA PRO A 88 -9.95 1.57 10.51
C PRO A 88 -9.28 0.31 9.92
N ILE A 89 -9.72 -0.08 8.73
CA ILE A 89 -9.11 -1.15 7.95
C ILE A 89 -7.77 -0.66 7.38
N ILE A 90 -6.73 -1.46 7.54
CA ILE A 90 -5.38 -1.14 7.10
C ILE A 90 -5.10 -1.81 5.76
N PHE A 91 -5.14 -0.99 4.71
CA PHE A 91 -4.61 -1.36 3.39
C PHE A 91 -3.11 -1.07 3.30
N GLN A 92 -2.38 -1.90 2.56
CA GLN A 92 -0.96 -1.75 2.26
C GLN A 92 -0.70 -2.07 0.78
N ALA A 93 0.36 -1.54 0.18
CA ALA A 93 0.65 -1.72 -1.26
C ALA A 93 2.15 -1.93 -1.58
N GLY A 94 2.93 -2.44 -0.63
CA GLY A 94 4.37 -2.66 -0.79
C GLY A 94 4.66 -4.10 -1.22
N ALA A 95 5.28 -4.25 -2.38
CA ALA A 95 5.59 -5.55 -2.98
C ALA A 95 6.99 -6.11 -2.63
N SER A 96 7.86 -5.32 -1.98
CA SER A 96 9.18 -5.80 -1.52
C SER A 96 9.04 -6.75 -0.32
N ASP A 97 10.09 -7.52 -0.02
CA ASP A 97 10.02 -8.49 1.09
C ASP A 97 9.76 -7.83 2.45
N ASP A 98 10.32 -6.65 2.71
CA ASP A 98 9.99 -5.85 3.90
C ASP A 98 8.53 -5.37 3.87
N GLY A 99 8.01 -5.02 2.70
CA GLY A 99 6.61 -4.66 2.49
C GLY A 99 5.66 -5.81 2.79
N LYS A 100 5.97 -7.01 2.30
CA LYS A 100 5.20 -8.23 2.58
C LYS A 100 5.22 -8.56 4.07
N LYS A 101 6.38 -8.47 4.73
CA LYS A 101 6.51 -8.70 6.19
C LYS A 101 5.65 -7.71 6.99
N LEU A 102 5.70 -6.42 6.64
CA LEU A 102 4.90 -5.38 7.29
C LEU A 102 3.40 -5.63 7.09
N ALA A 103 2.99 -6.03 5.88
CA ALA A 103 1.60 -6.38 5.58
C ALA A 103 1.15 -7.63 6.34
N ALA A 104 1.95 -8.69 6.34
CA ALA A 104 1.69 -9.92 7.10
C ALA A 104 1.52 -9.63 8.59
N ARG A 105 2.26 -8.67 9.15
CA ARG A 105 2.13 -8.28 10.55
C ARG A 105 0.91 -7.39 10.82
N HIS A 106 0.64 -6.37 9.99
CA HIS A 106 -0.30 -5.32 10.37
C HIS A 106 -1.52 -5.12 9.47
N ALA A 107 -1.45 -5.48 8.19
CA ALA A 107 -2.47 -5.12 7.22
C ALA A 107 -3.66 -6.07 7.26
N ASP A 108 -4.85 -5.55 7.04
CA ASP A 108 -6.07 -6.34 6.81
C ASP A 108 -6.24 -6.64 5.32
N ALA A 109 -5.65 -5.81 4.46
CA ALA A 109 -5.67 -5.98 3.03
C ALA A 109 -4.36 -5.50 2.38
N ILE A 110 -3.94 -6.17 1.31
CA ILE A 110 -2.82 -5.77 0.46
C ILE A 110 -3.28 -5.60 -0.99
N PHE A 111 -2.90 -4.49 -1.62
CA PHE A 111 -3.03 -4.27 -3.05
C PHE A 111 -1.73 -4.71 -3.74
N THR A 112 -1.86 -5.49 -4.81
CA THR A 112 -0.73 -5.99 -5.60
C THR A 112 -1.04 -5.91 -7.09
N HIS A 113 0.00 -5.89 -7.91
CA HIS A 113 -0.11 -6.06 -9.35
C HIS A 113 0.96 -7.05 -9.80
N GLN A 114 0.53 -8.23 -10.22
CA GLN A 114 1.36 -9.26 -10.86
C GLN A 114 0.95 -9.39 -12.33
N ASP A 115 1.92 -9.61 -13.23
CA ASP A 115 1.70 -9.61 -14.68
C ASP A 115 1.03 -10.90 -15.18
N SER A 116 1.16 -11.99 -14.41
CA SER A 116 0.54 -13.28 -14.74
C SER A 116 -0.19 -13.92 -13.56
N LEU A 117 -1.11 -14.83 -13.86
CA LEU A 117 -1.79 -15.63 -12.84
C LEU A 117 -0.79 -16.46 -12.01
N ALA A 118 0.25 -16.99 -12.64
CA ALA A 118 1.27 -17.80 -11.95
C ALA A 118 2.03 -16.95 -10.91
N GLU A 119 2.42 -15.73 -11.26
CA GLU A 119 3.05 -14.78 -10.34
C GLU A 119 2.09 -14.30 -9.25
N ALA A 120 0.82 -14.04 -9.60
CA ALA A 120 -0.23 -13.71 -8.62
C ALA A 120 -0.40 -14.81 -7.57
N GLN A 121 -0.44 -16.07 -7.99
CA GLN A 121 -0.52 -17.22 -7.09
C GLN A 121 0.76 -17.41 -6.26
N ALA A 122 1.94 -17.16 -6.83
CA ALA A 122 3.20 -17.21 -6.11
C ALA A 122 3.27 -16.13 -5.02
N PHE A 123 2.91 -14.89 -5.36
CA PHE A 123 2.81 -13.78 -4.41
C PHE A 123 1.80 -14.07 -3.30
N TYR A 124 0.62 -14.60 -3.66
CA TYR A 124 -0.39 -15.00 -2.69
C TYR A 124 0.16 -16.01 -1.68
N ARG A 125 0.78 -17.10 -2.15
CA ARG A 125 1.34 -18.14 -1.28
C ARG A 125 2.45 -17.59 -0.38
N ASP A 126 3.36 -16.79 -0.95
CA ASP A 126 4.45 -16.16 -0.20
C ASP A 126 3.91 -15.29 0.94
N VAL A 127 3.06 -14.32 0.65
CA VAL A 127 2.49 -13.41 1.66
C VAL A 127 1.72 -14.20 2.72
N LYS A 128 0.84 -15.14 2.32
CA LYS A 128 0.04 -15.93 3.26
C LYS A 128 0.90 -16.79 4.19
N SER A 129 2.02 -17.32 3.70
CA SER A 129 2.92 -18.17 4.49
C SER A 129 3.55 -17.41 5.68
N GLN A 130 3.69 -16.09 5.57
CA GLN A 130 4.34 -15.25 6.58
C GLN A 130 3.43 -14.92 7.78
N LEU A 131 2.11 -15.09 7.67
CA LEU A 131 1.16 -14.67 8.72
C LEU A 131 1.30 -15.47 10.01
N ALA A 132 1.64 -16.75 9.90
CA ALA A 132 1.75 -17.64 11.06
C ALA A 132 2.83 -17.15 12.04
N ALA A 133 3.91 -16.53 11.55
CA ALA A 133 4.95 -15.93 12.38
C ALA A 133 4.44 -14.78 13.27
N TYR A 134 3.29 -14.19 12.91
CA TYR A 134 2.64 -13.11 13.64
C TYR A 134 1.33 -13.54 14.31
N GLN A 135 1.11 -14.85 14.49
CA GLN A 135 -0.08 -15.42 15.13
C GLN A 135 -1.39 -15.03 14.42
N ARG A 136 -1.32 -14.85 13.09
CA ARG A 136 -2.48 -14.53 12.25
C ARG A 136 -2.86 -15.72 11.39
N SER A 137 -4.17 -15.89 11.16
CA SER A 137 -4.68 -16.88 10.21
C SER A 137 -4.69 -16.32 8.78
N PRO A 138 -4.58 -17.18 7.75
CA PRO A 138 -4.67 -16.77 6.35
C PRO A 138 -5.86 -15.86 6.04
N ASP A 139 -7.02 -16.09 6.65
CA ASP A 139 -8.25 -15.35 6.35
C ASP A 139 -8.24 -13.90 6.88
N GLN A 140 -7.31 -13.54 7.77
CA GLN A 140 -7.20 -12.21 8.33
C GLN A 140 -6.52 -11.18 7.42
N LEU A 141 -5.96 -11.58 6.27
CA LEU A 141 -5.36 -10.67 5.30
C LEU A 141 -5.94 -10.90 3.91
N HIS A 142 -6.69 -9.95 3.38
CA HIS A 142 -7.19 -10.02 2.01
C HIS A 142 -6.11 -9.57 1.01
N ILE A 143 -6.03 -10.24 -0.14
CA ILE A 143 -5.07 -9.90 -1.21
C ILE A 143 -5.88 -9.48 -2.42
N PHE A 144 -5.71 -8.23 -2.85
CA PHE A 144 -6.40 -7.62 -3.97
C PHE A 144 -5.42 -7.41 -5.13
N GLN A 145 -5.55 -8.22 -6.17
CA GLN A 145 -4.84 -8.04 -7.43
C GLN A 145 -5.51 -6.91 -8.23
N GLY A 146 -4.74 -5.89 -8.58
CA GLY A 146 -5.17 -4.84 -9.50
C GLY A 146 -5.36 -5.40 -10.90
N VAL A 147 -6.54 -5.17 -11.46
CA VAL A 147 -6.91 -5.53 -12.84
C VAL A 147 -7.53 -4.32 -13.52
N SER A 148 -7.25 -4.16 -14.80
CA SER A 148 -7.93 -3.20 -15.68
C SER A 148 -8.77 -3.99 -16.65
N VAL A 149 -10.07 -3.70 -16.72
CA VAL A 149 -11.03 -4.44 -17.52
C VAL A 149 -11.72 -3.47 -18.46
N ILE A 150 -11.70 -3.79 -19.76
CA ILE A 150 -12.49 -3.12 -20.79
C ILE A 150 -13.56 -4.12 -21.22
N VAL A 151 -14.82 -3.68 -21.23
CA VAL A 151 -15.98 -4.52 -21.52
C VAL A 151 -16.69 -3.92 -22.73
N GLY A 152 -16.93 -4.75 -23.75
CA GLY A 152 -17.71 -4.38 -24.93
C GLY A 152 -18.80 -5.42 -25.20
N ASP A 153 -19.73 -5.06 -26.09
CA ASP A 153 -20.82 -5.95 -26.51
C ASP A 153 -20.28 -7.20 -27.25
N ASP A 154 -19.14 -7.04 -27.92
CA ASP A 154 -18.34 -8.09 -28.54
C ASP A 154 -16.84 -7.74 -28.52
N ALA A 155 -16.01 -8.60 -29.12
CA ALA A 155 -14.56 -8.44 -29.17
C ALA A 155 -14.11 -7.21 -29.98
N GLU A 156 -14.84 -6.85 -31.04
CA GLU A 156 -14.51 -5.69 -31.88
C GLU A 156 -14.81 -4.39 -31.14
N ASP A 157 -15.94 -4.33 -30.43
CA ASP A 157 -16.26 -3.20 -29.56
C ASP A 157 -15.23 -3.03 -28.43
N ALA A 158 -14.84 -4.12 -27.75
CA ALA A 158 -13.84 -4.06 -26.69
C ALA A 158 -12.46 -3.56 -27.21
N GLU A 159 -12.00 -4.05 -28.36
CA GLU A 159 -10.75 -3.58 -28.98
C GLU A 159 -10.85 -2.11 -29.42
N ARG A 160 -11.99 -1.69 -29.99
CA ARG A 160 -12.22 -0.29 -30.35
C ARG A 160 -12.18 0.62 -29.12
N GLN A 161 -12.78 0.22 -28.00
CA GLN A 161 -12.73 0.96 -26.74
C GLN A 161 -11.31 1.02 -26.17
N TYR A 162 -10.56 -0.08 -26.27
CA TYR A 162 -9.14 -0.12 -25.90
C TYR A 162 -8.32 0.88 -26.72
N GLN A 163 -8.42 0.84 -28.04
CA GLN A 163 -7.68 1.74 -28.93
C GLN A 163 -8.06 3.22 -28.70
N THR A 164 -9.35 3.50 -28.47
CA THR A 164 -9.82 4.86 -28.12
C THR A 164 -9.19 5.34 -26.82
N THR A 165 -9.12 4.48 -25.81
CA THR A 165 -8.51 4.82 -24.51
C THR A 165 -6.99 5.00 -24.63
N ALA A 166 -6.32 4.13 -25.39
CA ALA A 166 -4.88 4.22 -25.65
C ALA A 166 -4.52 5.53 -26.37
N ALA A 167 -5.36 5.98 -27.31
CA ALA A 167 -5.19 7.22 -28.06
C ALA A 167 -5.34 8.50 -27.21
N LEU A 168 -5.85 8.42 -25.98
CA LEU A 168 -5.91 9.57 -25.06
C LEU A 168 -4.54 9.93 -24.47
N VAL A 169 -3.57 9.01 -24.53
CA VAL A 169 -2.21 9.26 -24.08
C VAL A 169 -1.38 9.71 -25.27
N SER A 170 -0.84 10.92 -25.22
CA SER A 170 0.07 11.39 -26.26
C SER A 170 1.34 10.55 -26.29
N ILE A 171 1.97 10.40 -27.45
CA ILE A 171 3.24 9.68 -27.56
C ILE A 171 4.31 10.32 -26.66
N GLU A 172 4.34 11.66 -26.61
CA GLU A 172 5.25 12.40 -25.73
C GLU A 172 5.08 12.01 -24.25
N ASP A 173 3.84 11.96 -23.76
CA ASP A 173 3.55 11.57 -22.38
C ASP A 173 3.92 10.10 -22.11
N ALA A 174 3.64 9.21 -23.08
CA ALA A 174 3.99 7.80 -22.96
C ALA A 174 5.51 7.58 -22.85
N LEU A 175 6.30 8.27 -23.68
CA LEU A 175 7.77 8.19 -23.65
C LEU A 175 8.34 8.83 -22.38
N ASN A 176 7.80 9.98 -21.95
CA ASN A 176 8.17 10.61 -20.68
C ASN A 176 7.92 9.69 -19.49
N TYR A 177 6.76 9.01 -19.47
CA TYR A 177 6.43 8.04 -18.44
C TYR A 177 7.34 6.82 -18.47
N LEU A 178 7.66 6.29 -19.65
CA LEU A 178 8.61 5.19 -19.83
C LEU A 178 10.00 5.55 -19.30
N GLY A 179 10.50 6.74 -19.63
CA GLY A 179 11.80 7.27 -19.18
C GLY A 179 11.99 7.18 -17.67
N ARG A 180 10.93 7.36 -16.88
CA ARG A 180 10.97 7.25 -15.41
C ARG A 180 11.51 5.91 -14.90
N TYR A 181 11.31 4.82 -15.63
CA TYR A 181 11.80 3.48 -15.26
C TYR A 181 13.27 3.24 -15.64
N PHE A 182 13.85 4.15 -16.43
CA PHE A 182 15.21 4.10 -16.97
C PHE A 182 15.99 5.38 -16.64
N GLU A 183 15.94 5.86 -15.40
CA GLU A 183 16.70 7.05 -14.96
C GLU A 183 16.38 8.34 -15.74
N HIS A 184 15.12 8.52 -16.10
CA HIS A 184 14.68 9.64 -16.93
C HIS A 184 15.35 9.67 -18.31
N HIS A 185 15.71 8.49 -18.84
CA HIS A 185 16.22 8.36 -20.21
C HIS A 185 15.21 8.93 -21.21
N ASP A 186 15.71 9.74 -22.15
CA ASP A 186 14.91 10.33 -23.21
C ASP A 186 14.68 9.31 -24.34
N PHE A 187 13.48 8.75 -24.41
CA PHE A 187 13.13 7.79 -25.48
C PHE A 187 12.65 8.48 -26.77
N SER A 188 12.45 9.80 -26.80
CA SER A 188 12.02 10.53 -28.00
C SER A 188 13.08 10.54 -29.12
N GLN A 189 14.33 10.21 -28.77
CA GLN A 189 15.44 10.11 -29.71
C GLN A 189 15.41 8.85 -30.60
N TYR A 190 14.53 7.88 -30.31
CA TYR A 190 14.44 6.62 -31.06
C TYR A 190 13.19 6.57 -31.96
N PRO A 191 13.24 5.90 -33.13
CA PRO A 191 12.05 5.63 -33.93
C PRO A 191 11.02 4.78 -33.18
N LEU A 192 9.74 5.15 -33.27
CA LEU A 192 8.67 4.53 -32.47
C LEU A 192 8.40 3.06 -32.81
N ASP A 193 8.54 2.70 -34.08
CA ASP A 193 8.18 1.38 -34.61
C ASP A 193 9.38 0.40 -34.66
N GLU A 194 10.54 0.81 -34.11
CA GLU A 194 11.70 -0.07 -34.00
C GLU A 194 11.60 -1.00 -32.78
N THR A 195 12.24 -2.16 -32.90
CA THR A 195 12.24 -3.14 -31.81
C THR A 195 13.05 -2.61 -30.63
N VAL A 196 12.46 -2.60 -29.44
CA VAL A 196 13.20 -2.26 -28.21
C VAL A 196 14.33 -3.28 -28.02
N PRO A 197 15.61 -2.85 -27.96
CA PRO A 197 16.73 -3.78 -27.85
C PRO A 197 16.68 -4.58 -26.54
N GLY A 198 17.00 -5.88 -26.58
CA GLY A 198 16.86 -6.78 -25.42
C GLY A 198 17.78 -6.48 -24.23
N TYR A 199 18.75 -5.57 -24.37
CA TYR A 199 19.63 -5.12 -23.30
C TYR A 199 19.05 -3.96 -22.47
N TRP A 200 17.93 -3.37 -22.89
CA TRP A 200 17.20 -2.39 -22.08
C TRP A 200 16.55 -3.13 -20.90
N ARG A 201 17.07 -2.87 -19.70
CA ARG A 201 16.52 -3.42 -18.46
C ARG A 201 16.16 -2.29 -17.50
N PRO A 202 14.87 -2.15 -17.13
CA PRO A 202 14.50 -1.18 -16.11
C PRO A 202 15.13 -1.59 -14.76
N ARG A 203 15.46 -0.62 -13.91
CA ARG A 203 15.97 -0.92 -12.55
C ARG A 203 14.90 -1.58 -11.66
N THR A 204 13.61 -1.42 -12.00
CA THR A 204 12.47 -1.95 -11.26
C THR A 204 11.65 -2.89 -12.13
N LYS A 205 11.16 -4.00 -11.54
CA LYS A 205 10.23 -4.95 -12.20
C LYS A 205 8.81 -4.38 -12.42
N GLN A 206 8.68 -3.09 -12.70
CA GLN A 206 7.41 -2.35 -12.73
C GLN A 206 7.06 -1.80 -14.12
N LEU A 207 7.49 -2.46 -15.20
CA LEU A 207 6.84 -2.22 -16.48
C LEU A 207 5.62 -3.15 -16.53
N PRO A 208 4.38 -2.62 -16.62
CA PRO A 208 3.24 -3.47 -16.92
C PRO A 208 3.47 -4.09 -18.30
N GLN A 209 3.64 -5.41 -18.36
CA GLN A 209 3.74 -6.13 -19.62
C GLN A 209 2.32 -6.39 -20.12
N TYR A 210 1.83 -5.53 -21.01
CA TYR A 210 0.59 -5.81 -21.73
C TYR A 210 0.87 -6.85 -22.81
N HIS A 211 0.58 -8.11 -22.53
CA HIS A 211 0.57 -9.16 -23.54
C HIS A 211 -0.74 -9.09 -24.34
N ARG A 212 -0.67 -8.83 -25.65
CA ARG A 212 -1.70 -9.30 -26.58
C ARG A 212 -1.70 -10.83 -26.50
N ARG A 213 -2.85 -11.44 -26.22
CA ARG A 213 -3.04 -12.85 -26.53
C ARG A 213 -3.36 -12.93 -28.01
N ASP A 214 -2.52 -13.64 -28.75
CA ASP A 214 -2.82 -14.13 -30.09
C ASP A 214 -4.02 -15.09 -30.07
#